data_AF-A0A953Z2W5-F1
#
_entry.id   AF-A0A953Z2W5-F1
#
_cell.length_a   1.000
_cell.length_b   1.000
_cell.length_c   1.000
_cell.angle_alpha   90.00
_cell.angle_beta   90.00
_cell.angle_gamma   90.00
#
_symmetry.space_group_name_H-M   'P 1'
#
loop_
_entity.id
_entity.type
_entity.pdbx_description
1 polymer ?
#
loop_
_entity_poly.entity_id
_entity_poly.type
_entity_poly.pdbx_seq_one_letter_code
_entity_poly.pdbx_strand_id
1 'polypeptide(L)'
;KEPPERGRPDLRRAIADAKIRVRTVAPREGKRLIDLANACMVPRHRDLLIFLYADPKDVRMVDCGDGLQFACMGAIPERRLMLESVYGFLTLMNGVPIGYVLCSALFESSEIAYNVFETFRGRGAAHVYAKVLAMVNRMFGATSFAVDPYQLGHENEEGQKSGAWWFYYKLGFRPQEPEVKRLVRDELARMKREPGHRTSTARLNELASAYMFLQLDGERKEVLGNVSIGNIGLQVTRLLADRFGAEREAGLDVCEDEAAHLLGVRSTKSFTPGERIAWRRWSPLALVLPGVARWTQRQKTALAKVMRAKGGPAESKFVELFDAHPKLRAAMLQLAASEPE
;
A
#
# COMPACT_ATOMS: atom_id res chain seq x y z
N LYS A 1 11.94 -8.03 34.62
CA LYS A 1 10.90 -7.85 33.58
C LYS A 1 10.20 -6.54 33.87
N GLU A 2 10.50 -5.49 33.12
CA GLU A 2 9.73 -4.25 33.22
C GLU A 2 8.28 -4.52 32.79
N PRO A 3 7.29 -3.87 33.44
CA PRO A 3 5.91 -4.00 33.03
C PRO A 3 5.74 -3.48 31.59
N PRO A 4 4.86 -4.07 30.78
CA PRO A 4 4.61 -3.57 29.43
C PRO A 4 4.17 -2.11 29.50
N GLU A 5 4.75 -1.27 28.64
CA GLU A 5 4.43 0.17 28.57
C GLU A 5 2.92 0.36 28.45
N ARG A 6 2.33 1.10 29.40
CA ARG A 6 0.87 1.27 29.51
C ARG A 6 0.34 2.41 28.64
N GLY A 7 1.23 3.24 28.08
CA GLY A 7 0.90 4.38 27.23
C GLY A 7 0.63 3.99 25.77
N ARG A 8 0.10 4.92 24.99
CA ARG A 8 0.15 4.81 23.53
C ARG A 8 1.56 5.24 23.07
N PRO A 9 2.16 4.55 22.10
CA PRO A 9 3.44 4.96 21.56
C PRO A 9 3.29 6.29 20.80
N ASP A 10 4.30 7.15 20.91
CA ASP A 10 4.51 8.19 19.90
C ASP A 10 4.94 7.49 18.61
N LEU A 11 4.06 7.50 17.60
CA LEU A 11 4.32 6.77 16.36
C LEU A 11 5.54 7.30 15.59
N ARG A 12 5.81 8.61 15.61
CA ARG A 12 6.94 9.19 14.88
C ARG A 12 8.24 8.70 15.49
N ARG A 13 8.34 8.78 16.82
CA ARG A 13 9.50 8.28 17.55
C ARG A 13 9.64 6.77 17.43
N ALA A 14 8.54 6.04 17.56
CA ALA A 14 8.55 4.58 17.44
C ALA A 14 9.00 4.10 16.05
N ILE A 15 8.67 4.83 14.98
CA ILE A 15 9.16 4.55 13.63
C ILE A 15 10.66 4.84 13.51
N ALA A 16 11.11 6.00 13.98
CA ALA A 16 12.51 6.41 13.89
C ALA A 16 13.45 5.50 14.71
N ASP A 17 13.03 5.09 15.91
CA ASP A 17 13.85 4.30 16.84
C ASP A 17 13.75 2.77 16.57
N ALA A 18 12.93 2.34 15.61
CA ALA A 18 12.66 0.93 15.39
C ALA A 18 13.88 0.16 14.86
N LYS A 19 14.32 -0.84 15.63
CA LYS A 19 15.29 -1.83 15.18
C LYS A 19 14.56 -2.92 14.40
N ILE A 20 14.67 -2.88 13.07
CA ILE A 20 14.04 -3.85 12.17
C ILE A 20 15.11 -4.60 11.39
N ARG A 21 15.04 -5.93 11.45
CA ARG A 21 15.90 -6.82 10.64
C ARG A 21 15.06 -7.54 9.60
N VAL A 22 15.44 -7.42 8.34
CA VAL A 22 14.76 -8.09 7.22
C VAL A 22 15.68 -9.20 6.70
N ARG A 23 15.14 -10.41 6.59
CA ARG A 23 15.83 -11.58 6.07
C ARG A 23 15.01 -12.20 4.94
N THR A 24 15.60 -12.34 3.76
CA THR A 24 15.03 -13.16 2.69
C THR A 24 15.04 -14.63 3.10
N VAL A 25 13.94 -15.34 2.86
CA VAL A 25 13.84 -16.77 3.17
C VAL A 25 14.04 -17.62 1.92
N ALA A 26 14.45 -18.87 2.10
CA ALA A 26 14.55 -19.80 0.97
C ALA A 26 13.14 -20.14 0.44
N PRO A 27 12.95 -20.45 -0.86
CA PRO A 27 11.62 -20.70 -1.42
C PRO A 27 10.81 -21.81 -0.71
N ARG A 28 11.48 -22.83 -0.16
CA ARG A 28 10.84 -23.88 0.65
C ARG A 28 10.31 -23.37 2.00
N GLU A 29 11.01 -22.42 2.64
CA GLU A 29 10.53 -21.74 3.84
C GLU A 29 9.42 -20.76 3.46
N GLY A 30 9.57 -20.02 2.37
CA GLY A 30 8.55 -19.12 1.82
C GLY A 30 7.22 -19.82 1.59
N LYS A 31 7.24 -20.98 0.91
CA LYS A 31 6.03 -21.80 0.71
C LYS A 31 5.35 -22.19 2.03
N ARG A 32 6.12 -22.62 3.03
CA ARG A 32 5.57 -23.00 4.34
C ARG A 32 4.92 -21.82 5.06
N LEU A 33 5.49 -20.62 4.96
CA LEU A 33 4.91 -19.40 5.52
C LEU A 33 3.62 -19.01 4.79
N ILE A 34 3.58 -19.13 3.47
CA ILE A 34 2.37 -18.89 2.65
C ILE A 34 1.27 -19.89 3.01
N ASP A 35 1.60 -21.18 3.11
CA ASP A 35 0.66 -22.22 3.53
C ASP A 35 0.11 -21.93 4.94
N LEU A 36 0.99 -21.51 5.87
CA LEU A 36 0.59 -21.10 7.22
C LEU A 36 -0.34 -19.88 7.21
N ALA A 37 -0.04 -18.85 6.43
CA ALA A 37 -0.88 -17.67 6.31
C ALA A 37 -2.28 -18.05 5.82
N ASN A 38 -2.38 -18.80 4.72
CA ASN A 38 -3.66 -19.26 4.20
C ASN A 38 -4.41 -20.14 5.21
N ALA A 39 -3.73 -21.06 5.90
CA ALA A 39 -4.33 -21.91 6.92
C ALA A 39 -4.85 -21.13 8.14
N CYS A 40 -4.29 -19.96 8.44
CA CYS A 40 -4.82 -19.07 9.47
C CYS A 40 -6.08 -18.32 9.03
N MET A 41 -6.23 -18.07 7.72
CA MET A 41 -7.34 -17.29 7.18
C MET A 41 -8.61 -18.13 6.99
N VAL A 42 -8.49 -19.36 6.47
CA VAL A 42 -9.62 -20.23 6.14
C VAL A 42 -10.59 -20.48 7.32
N PRO A 43 -10.15 -20.85 8.54
CA PRO A 43 -11.05 -21.08 9.68
C PRO A 43 -11.80 -19.83 10.14
N ARG A 44 -11.37 -18.65 9.68
CA ARG A 44 -11.97 -17.35 10.01
C ARG A 44 -12.88 -16.85 8.89
N HIS A 45 -13.15 -17.66 7.87
CA HIS A 45 -13.91 -17.29 6.68
C HIS A 45 -13.37 -16.02 6.01
N ARG A 46 -12.04 -15.89 6.00
CA ARG A 46 -11.34 -14.79 5.33
C ARG A 46 -10.41 -15.36 4.27
N ASP A 47 -10.20 -14.57 3.23
CA ASP A 47 -9.17 -14.77 2.23
C ASP A 47 -8.48 -13.44 1.92
N LEU A 48 -7.29 -13.52 1.33
CA LEU A 48 -6.58 -12.38 0.81
C LEU A 48 -5.90 -12.80 -0.49
N LEU A 49 -6.23 -12.13 -1.59
CA LEU A 49 -5.65 -12.42 -2.90
C LEU A 49 -4.11 -12.42 -2.86
N ILE A 50 -3.51 -11.56 -2.04
CA ILE A 50 -2.05 -11.48 -1.90
C ILE A 50 -1.44 -12.75 -1.29
N PHE A 51 -2.14 -13.45 -0.40
CA PHE A 51 -1.68 -14.73 0.15
C PHE A 51 -1.98 -15.90 -0.78
N LEU A 52 -3.09 -15.85 -1.51
CA LEU A 52 -3.46 -16.87 -2.50
C LEU A 52 -2.47 -16.90 -3.68
N TYR A 53 -1.97 -15.72 -4.07
CA TYR A 53 -1.04 -15.55 -5.18
C TYR A 53 0.37 -15.16 -4.74
N ALA A 54 0.74 -15.43 -3.49
CA ALA A 54 2.06 -15.13 -2.98
C ALA A 54 3.14 -15.94 -3.73
N ASP A 55 4.22 -15.27 -4.13
CA ASP A 55 5.39 -15.92 -4.72
C ASP A 55 6.29 -16.45 -3.59
N PRO A 56 6.56 -17.77 -3.49
CA PRO A 56 7.51 -18.30 -2.53
C PRO A 56 8.92 -17.69 -2.63
N LYS A 57 9.25 -17.05 -3.75
CA LYS A 57 10.53 -16.35 -3.99
C LYS A 57 10.54 -14.90 -3.51
N ASP A 58 9.39 -14.27 -3.26
CA ASP A 58 9.26 -12.92 -2.65
C ASP A 58 8.66 -13.03 -1.24
N VAL A 59 9.24 -13.92 -0.43
CA VAL A 59 8.94 -14.00 1.00
C VAL A 59 10.14 -13.52 1.81
N ARG A 60 9.88 -12.66 2.79
CA ARG A 60 10.88 -12.12 3.72
C ARG A 60 10.35 -12.22 5.14
N MET A 61 11.23 -12.58 6.07
CA MET A 61 10.96 -12.39 7.49
C MET A 61 11.45 -11.04 7.96
N VAL A 62 10.56 -10.29 8.61
CA VAL A 62 10.86 -9.06 9.33
C VAL A 62 10.83 -9.36 10.82
N ASP A 63 11.94 -9.12 11.51
CA ASP A 63 12.06 -9.22 12.97
C ASP A 63 12.07 -7.81 13.57
N CYS A 64 11.13 -7.57 14.49
CA CYS A 64 10.88 -6.28 15.13
C CYS A 64 11.27 -6.27 16.62
N GLY A 65 11.92 -7.34 17.12
CA GLY A 65 12.28 -7.52 18.53
C GLY A 65 11.14 -8.08 19.38
N ASP A 66 11.47 -8.48 20.61
CA ASP A 66 10.51 -8.94 21.64
C ASP A 66 9.57 -10.07 21.20
N GLY A 67 10.03 -10.90 20.25
CA GLY A 67 9.26 -12.00 19.68
C GLY A 67 8.26 -11.58 18.59
N LEU A 68 8.12 -10.28 18.28
CA LEU A 68 7.27 -9.80 17.21
C LEU A 68 7.97 -9.93 15.85
N GLN A 69 7.34 -10.63 14.93
CA GLN A 69 7.84 -10.82 13.57
C GLN A 69 6.71 -10.73 12.54
N PHE A 70 7.06 -10.42 11.29
CA PHE A 70 6.13 -10.37 10.17
C PHE A 70 6.66 -11.18 8.98
N ALA A 71 5.88 -12.16 8.52
CA ALA A 71 6.16 -12.85 7.27
C ALA A 71 5.59 -12.04 6.12
N CYS A 72 6.44 -11.26 5.46
CA CYS A 72 6.11 -10.41 4.32
C CYS A 72 6.05 -11.24 3.03
N MET A 73 4.98 -11.11 2.26
CA MET A 73 4.69 -11.90 1.07
C MET A 73 4.27 -10.98 -0.08
N GLY A 74 5.03 -11.01 -1.18
CA GLY A 74 4.65 -10.36 -2.44
C GLY A 74 3.97 -11.32 -3.41
N ALA A 75 3.17 -10.77 -4.32
CA ALA A 75 2.51 -11.57 -5.36
C ALA A 75 3.47 -12.02 -6.46
N ILE A 76 3.12 -13.14 -7.11
CA ILE A 76 3.68 -13.51 -8.43
C ILE A 76 3.43 -12.38 -9.45
N PRO A 77 4.33 -12.17 -10.43
CA PRO A 77 4.24 -11.06 -11.38
C PRO A 77 2.90 -10.95 -12.12
N GLU A 78 2.27 -12.08 -12.45
CA GLU A 78 1.00 -12.17 -13.17
C GLU A 78 -0.17 -11.50 -12.42
N ARG A 79 -0.09 -11.48 -11.09
CA ARG A 79 -1.14 -11.08 -10.16
C ARG A 79 -0.88 -9.73 -9.48
N ARG A 80 0.22 -9.06 -9.81
CA ARG A 80 0.52 -7.71 -9.35
C ARG A 80 -0.43 -6.69 -9.98
N LEU A 81 -0.86 -5.71 -9.18
CA LEU A 81 -1.61 -4.55 -9.66
C LEU A 81 -0.74 -3.72 -10.59
N MET A 82 -1.34 -2.89 -11.44
CA MET A 82 -0.57 -2.12 -12.42
C MET A 82 0.33 -1.07 -11.75
N LEU A 83 -0.20 -0.33 -10.77
CA LEU A 83 0.47 0.85 -10.23
C LEU A 83 1.10 0.57 -8.86
N GLU A 84 0.30 0.56 -7.81
CA GLU A 84 0.74 0.29 -6.45
C GLU A 84 1.27 -1.14 -6.29
N SER A 85 2.25 -1.29 -5.40
CA SER A 85 2.74 -2.61 -4.99
C SER A 85 2.01 -3.07 -3.76
N VAL A 86 1.53 -4.31 -3.75
CA VAL A 86 0.73 -4.86 -2.64
C VAL A 86 1.48 -5.97 -1.94
N TYR A 87 1.54 -5.90 -0.62
CA TYR A 87 2.18 -6.90 0.23
C TYR A 87 1.26 -7.34 1.36
N GLY A 88 1.22 -8.65 1.59
CA GLY A 88 0.56 -9.27 2.73
C GLY A 88 1.57 -9.63 3.80
N PHE A 89 1.18 -9.53 5.06
CA PHE A 89 2.02 -9.86 6.19
C PHE A 89 1.26 -10.74 7.18
N LEU A 90 1.78 -11.93 7.47
CA LEU A 90 1.32 -12.68 8.63
C LEU A 90 2.04 -12.15 9.87
N THR A 91 1.30 -11.69 10.87
CA THR A 91 1.86 -11.19 12.13
C THR A 91 2.08 -12.35 13.09
N LEU A 92 3.31 -12.51 13.56
CA LEU A 92 3.75 -13.58 14.44
C LEU A 92 4.22 -13.01 15.78
N MET A 93 3.81 -13.62 16.88
CA MET A 93 4.33 -13.36 18.22
C MET A 93 4.92 -14.65 18.78
N ASN A 94 6.24 -14.71 18.92
CA ASN A 94 6.98 -15.91 19.30
C ASN A 94 6.62 -17.13 18.42
N GLY A 95 6.45 -16.90 17.12
CA GLY A 95 6.06 -17.91 16.13
C GLY A 95 4.56 -18.21 16.07
N VAL A 96 3.72 -17.65 16.96
CA VAL A 96 2.27 -17.82 16.94
C VAL A 96 1.62 -16.78 16.02
N PRO A 97 0.79 -17.16 15.04
CA PRO A 97 0.02 -16.22 14.24
C PRO A 97 -1.03 -15.47 15.06
N ILE A 98 -0.88 -14.15 15.17
CA ILE A 98 -1.78 -13.30 15.97
C ILE A 98 -2.63 -12.33 15.13
N GLY A 99 -2.33 -12.19 13.84
CA GLY A 99 -3.04 -11.28 12.95
C GLY A 99 -2.37 -11.19 11.59
N TYR A 100 -2.79 -10.21 10.80
CA TYR A 100 -2.24 -9.97 9.49
C TYR A 100 -2.32 -8.48 9.12
N VAL A 101 -1.50 -8.10 8.16
CA VAL A 101 -1.48 -6.75 7.58
C VAL A 101 -1.56 -6.89 6.07
N LEU A 102 -2.25 -5.97 5.43
CA LEU A 102 -2.10 -5.69 4.01
C LEU A 102 -1.58 -4.26 3.88
N CYS A 103 -0.60 -4.04 3.03
CA CYS A 103 -0.25 -2.69 2.63
C CYS A 103 -0.14 -2.57 1.10
N SER A 104 -0.58 -1.43 0.58
CA SER A 104 -0.19 -0.98 -0.76
C SER A 104 0.87 0.12 -0.62
N ALA A 105 1.79 0.25 -1.57
CA ALA A 105 2.86 1.24 -1.53
C ALA A 105 3.09 1.90 -2.90
N LEU A 106 3.08 3.23 -2.91
CA LEU A 106 3.38 4.10 -4.05
C LEU A 106 3.49 5.56 -3.55
N PHE A 107 4.21 6.43 -4.26
CA PHE A 107 4.33 7.86 -3.94
C PHE A 107 4.89 8.13 -2.53
N GLU A 108 5.90 7.37 -2.11
CA GLU A 108 6.47 7.42 -0.75
C GLU A 108 5.40 7.26 0.34
N SER A 109 4.28 6.63 0.01
CA SER A 109 3.11 6.50 0.87
C SER A 109 2.59 5.07 0.87
N SER A 110 1.82 4.73 1.90
CA SER A 110 1.24 3.40 2.03
C SER A 110 -0.15 3.45 2.63
N GLU A 111 -1.10 2.77 1.99
CA GLU A 111 -2.37 2.43 2.62
C GLU A 111 -2.18 1.15 3.44
N ILE A 112 -2.69 1.13 4.67
CA ILE A 112 -2.50 0.02 5.60
C ILE A 112 -3.83 -0.49 6.11
N ALA A 113 -4.10 -1.78 5.88
CA ALA A 113 -5.15 -2.52 6.56
C ALA A 113 -4.54 -3.45 7.62
N TYR A 114 -4.81 -3.15 8.89
CA TYR A 114 -4.25 -3.86 10.04
C TYR A 114 -5.33 -4.69 10.75
N ASN A 115 -5.09 -5.99 10.87
CA ASN A 115 -6.06 -6.93 11.43
C ASN A 115 -5.41 -7.78 12.53
N VAL A 116 -6.06 -7.84 13.68
CA VAL A 116 -5.71 -8.75 14.77
C VAL A 116 -6.79 -9.82 14.87
N PHE A 117 -6.37 -11.09 14.91
CA PHE A 117 -7.32 -12.18 15.09
C PHE A 117 -8.03 -12.04 16.42
N GLU A 118 -9.32 -12.39 16.44
CA GLU A 118 -10.22 -12.18 17.58
C GLU A 118 -9.62 -12.62 18.92
N THR A 119 -9.03 -13.82 18.97
CA THR A 119 -8.38 -14.42 20.14
C THR A 119 -7.27 -13.55 20.75
N PHE A 120 -6.62 -12.70 19.94
CA PHE A 120 -5.48 -11.87 20.35
C PHE A 120 -5.83 -10.38 20.41
N ARG A 121 -7.10 -10.01 20.23
CA ARG A 121 -7.54 -8.61 20.42
C ARG A 121 -7.38 -8.23 21.89
N GLY A 122 -6.81 -7.05 22.13
CA GLY A 122 -6.59 -6.59 23.50
C GLY A 122 -5.51 -5.51 23.61
N ARG A 123 -4.92 -5.42 24.81
CA ARG A 123 -3.89 -4.43 25.12
C ARG A 123 -2.59 -4.80 24.38
N GLY A 124 -2.12 -3.92 23.51
CA GLY A 124 -0.87 -4.11 22.75
C GLY A 124 -0.96 -3.77 21.26
N ALA A 125 -2.17 -3.70 20.69
CA ALA A 125 -2.39 -3.41 19.27
C ALA A 125 -1.69 -2.12 18.80
N ALA A 126 -1.66 -1.07 19.63
CA ALA A 126 -0.97 0.18 19.31
C ALA A 126 0.55 0.01 19.14
N HIS A 127 1.20 -0.80 19.99
CA HIS A 127 2.63 -1.07 19.91
C HIS A 127 2.97 -1.94 18.70
N VAL A 128 2.15 -2.97 18.43
CA VAL A 128 2.29 -3.78 17.22
C VAL A 128 2.10 -2.91 15.97
N TYR A 129 1.07 -2.05 15.96
CA TYR A 129 0.82 -1.14 14.85
C TYR A 129 1.98 -0.15 14.63
N ALA A 130 2.60 0.38 15.69
CA ALA A 130 3.81 1.19 15.55
C ALA A 130 4.95 0.44 14.84
N LYS A 131 5.13 -0.85 15.14
CA LYS A 131 6.10 -1.72 14.45
C LYS A 131 5.69 -2.03 13.01
N VAL A 132 4.39 -2.11 12.71
CA VAL A 132 3.89 -2.21 11.34
C VAL A 132 4.29 -0.97 10.53
N LEU A 133 4.03 0.23 11.05
CA LEU A 133 4.41 1.47 10.36
C LEU A 133 5.92 1.56 10.14
N ALA A 134 6.70 1.19 11.15
CA ALA A 134 8.15 1.17 11.07
C ALA A 134 8.67 0.16 10.02
N MET A 135 8.05 -1.03 9.97
CA MET A 135 8.34 -2.04 8.95
C MET A 135 8.05 -1.51 7.54
N VAL A 136 6.87 -0.92 7.33
CA VAL A 136 6.45 -0.39 6.03
C VAL A 136 7.37 0.76 5.60
N ASN A 137 7.74 1.66 6.52
CA ASN A 137 8.75 2.69 6.27
C ASN A 137 10.09 2.08 5.84
N ARG A 138 10.59 1.09 6.59
CA ARG A 138 11.89 0.45 6.32
C ARG A 138 11.93 -0.33 5.02
N MET A 139 10.82 -0.96 4.63
CA MET A 139 10.73 -1.85 3.46
C MET A 139 10.41 -1.10 2.17
N PHE A 140 9.61 -0.04 2.24
CA PHE A 140 9.06 0.64 1.05
C PHE A 140 9.35 2.14 1.01
N GLY A 141 10.04 2.70 2.02
CA GLY A 141 10.34 4.13 2.09
C GLY A 141 9.13 5.00 2.41
N ALA A 142 8.00 4.42 2.83
CA ALA A 142 6.77 5.17 3.07
C ALA A 142 6.91 6.13 4.26
N THR A 143 6.63 7.41 4.04
CA THR A 143 6.61 8.46 5.08
C THR A 143 5.21 9.04 5.29
N SER A 144 4.23 8.60 4.51
CA SER A 144 2.82 8.92 4.71
C SER A 144 1.98 7.65 4.73
N PHE A 145 1.19 7.48 5.78
CA PHE A 145 0.37 6.29 6.00
C PHE A 145 -1.10 6.69 5.93
N ALA A 146 -1.87 5.99 5.11
CA ALA A 146 -3.29 6.19 4.93
C ALA A 146 -4.06 5.00 5.51
N VAL A 147 -5.24 5.28 6.07
CA VAL A 147 -6.20 4.27 6.51
C VAL A 147 -7.50 4.51 5.77
N ASP A 148 -7.92 3.48 5.03
CA ASP A 148 -9.13 3.49 4.20
C ASP A 148 -10.42 3.62 5.04
N PRO A 149 -11.45 4.35 4.54
CA PRO A 149 -12.74 4.51 5.19
C PRO A 149 -13.36 3.21 5.74
N TYR A 150 -13.32 2.11 4.99
CA TYR A 150 -13.87 0.83 5.43
C TYR A 150 -13.12 0.28 6.65
N GLN A 151 -11.78 0.46 6.70
CA GLN A 151 -10.95 0.09 7.88
C GLN A 151 -11.23 0.99 9.09
N LEU A 152 -11.72 2.20 8.87
CA LEU A 152 -12.12 3.12 9.93
C LEU A 152 -13.53 2.86 10.47
N GLY A 153 -14.35 2.11 9.73
CA GLY A 153 -15.72 1.77 10.09
C GLY A 153 -16.79 2.38 9.19
N HIS A 154 -16.45 2.94 8.03
CA HIS A 154 -17.45 3.38 7.06
C HIS A 154 -18.14 2.16 6.44
N GLU A 155 -19.47 2.07 6.58
CA GLU A 155 -20.28 0.92 6.14
C GLU A 155 -19.79 -0.44 6.68
N ASN A 156 -19.04 -0.40 7.79
CA ASN A 156 -18.43 -1.57 8.41
C ASN A 156 -18.75 -1.58 9.91
N GLU A 157 -19.78 -2.33 10.28
CA GLU A 157 -20.22 -2.44 11.67
C GLU A 157 -19.13 -3.01 12.61
N GLU A 158 -18.28 -3.91 12.13
CA GLU A 158 -17.18 -4.47 12.94
C GLU A 158 -16.16 -3.38 13.28
N GLY A 159 -15.81 -2.54 12.31
CA GLY A 159 -14.93 -1.38 12.49
C GLY A 159 -15.52 -0.36 13.47
N GLN A 160 -16.83 -0.10 13.38
CA GLN A 160 -17.54 0.81 14.29
C GLN A 160 -17.58 0.26 15.72
N LYS A 161 -17.95 -1.02 15.90
CA LYS A 161 -18.04 -1.67 17.21
C LYS A 161 -16.68 -1.79 17.91
N SER A 162 -15.61 -1.98 17.15
CA SER A 162 -14.23 -2.04 17.68
C SER A 162 -13.64 -0.68 18.06
N GLY A 163 -14.28 0.43 17.66
CA GLY A 163 -13.77 1.78 17.90
C GLY A 163 -12.53 2.13 17.06
N ALA A 164 -12.40 1.52 15.88
CA ALA A 164 -11.25 1.66 14.98
C ALA A 164 -10.94 3.13 14.67
N TRP A 165 -11.96 3.93 14.35
CA TRP A 165 -11.80 5.36 14.07
C TRP A 165 -11.05 6.09 15.20
N TRP A 166 -11.51 5.93 16.45
CA TRP A 166 -10.88 6.56 17.61
C TRP A 166 -9.52 5.96 17.94
N PHE A 167 -9.26 4.69 17.61
CA PHE A 167 -7.95 4.08 17.76
C PHE A 167 -6.90 4.84 16.92
N TYR A 168 -7.15 5.00 15.61
CA TYR A 168 -6.24 5.72 14.73
C TYR A 168 -6.13 7.20 15.07
N TYR A 169 -7.26 7.87 15.34
CA TYR A 169 -7.26 9.28 15.71
C TYR A 169 -6.41 9.54 16.96
N LYS A 170 -6.52 8.69 17.98
CA LYS A 170 -5.73 8.82 19.21
C LYS A 170 -4.26 8.46 19.05
N LEU A 171 -3.88 7.79 17.95
CA LEU A 171 -2.49 7.54 17.57
C LEU A 171 -1.87 8.66 16.73
N GLY A 172 -2.64 9.69 16.39
CA GLY A 172 -2.15 10.86 15.67
C GLY A 172 -2.56 10.93 14.20
N PHE A 173 -3.34 9.96 13.71
CA PHE A 173 -3.92 10.03 12.37
C PHE A 173 -4.98 11.13 12.30
N ARG A 174 -5.04 11.85 11.18
CA ARG A 174 -5.99 12.96 10.99
C ARG A 174 -6.66 12.87 9.63
N PRO A 175 -7.97 13.17 9.53
CA PRO A 175 -8.60 13.36 8.24
C PRO A 175 -8.07 14.64 7.60
N GLN A 176 -7.99 14.67 6.27
CA GLN A 176 -7.67 15.89 5.54
C GLN A 176 -8.93 16.66 5.10
N GLU A 177 -10.06 15.97 4.97
CA GLU A 177 -11.27 16.58 4.41
C GLU A 177 -11.94 17.62 5.32
N PRO A 178 -12.27 18.82 4.80
CA PRO A 178 -12.82 19.91 5.60
C PRO A 178 -14.11 19.53 6.35
N GLU A 179 -14.97 18.76 5.70
CA GLU A 179 -16.24 18.32 6.29
C GLU A 179 -16.01 17.37 7.46
N VAL A 180 -15.17 16.35 7.29
CA VAL A 180 -14.83 15.42 8.36
C VAL A 180 -14.06 16.14 9.48
N LYS A 181 -13.15 17.06 9.17
CA LYS A 181 -12.50 17.92 10.16
C LYS A 181 -13.51 18.71 11.01
N ARG A 182 -14.60 19.21 10.42
CA ARG A 182 -15.70 19.88 11.15
C ARG A 182 -16.41 18.90 12.08
N LEU A 183 -16.81 17.74 11.58
CA LEU A 183 -17.47 16.69 12.37
C LEU A 183 -16.64 16.27 13.59
N VAL A 184 -15.32 16.13 13.41
CA VAL A 184 -14.40 15.80 14.50
C VAL A 184 -14.39 16.88 15.59
N ARG A 185 -14.35 18.16 15.20
CA ARG A 185 -14.36 19.27 16.18
C ARG A 185 -15.65 19.28 16.99
N ASP A 186 -16.79 19.08 16.34
CA ASP A 186 -18.10 19.07 16.99
C ASP A 186 -18.22 17.91 17.98
N GLU A 187 -17.76 16.72 17.57
CA GLU A 187 -17.78 15.53 18.40
C GLU A 187 -16.84 15.65 19.61
N LEU A 188 -15.62 16.16 19.42
CA LEU A 188 -14.69 16.43 20.52
C LEU A 188 -15.23 17.48 21.51
N ALA A 189 -15.89 18.53 21.00
CA ALA A 189 -16.52 19.53 21.84
C ALA A 189 -17.65 18.92 22.69
N ARG A 190 -18.43 18.01 22.12
CA ARG A 190 -19.46 17.26 22.84
C ARG A 190 -18.87 16.34 23.91
N MET A 191 -17.85 15.56 23.56
CA MET A 191 -17.14 14.69 24.52
C MET A 191 -16.55 15.47 25.69
N LYS A 192 -16.12 16.72 25.48
CA LYS A 192 -15.62 17.60 26.54
C LYS A 192 -16.74 18.12 27.46
N ARG A 193 -17.92 18.41 26.92
CA ARG A 193 -19.08 18.92 27.70
C ARG A 193 -19.79 17.83 28.50
N GLU A 194 -19.82 16.60 27.97
CA GLU A 194 -20.61 15.49 28.52
C GLU A 194 -19.68 14.33 28.94
N PRO A 195 -19.18 14.31 30.19
CA PRO A 195 -18.39 13.20 30.71
C PRO A 195 -19.18 11.89 30.62
N GLY A 196 -18.73 10.96 29.78
CA GLY A 196 -19.41 9.68 29.52
C GLY A 196 -20.07 9.57 28.14
N HIS A 197 -20.12 10.67 27.37
CA HIS A 197 -20.59 10.64 25.98
C HIS A 197 -19.80 9.63 25.14
N ARG A 198 -20.53 8.80 24.39
CA ARG A 198 -19.98 7.88 23.40
C ARG A 198 -20.52 8.28 22.03
N THR A 199 -19.61 8.36 21.06
CA THR A 199 -19.97 8.58 19.66
C THR A 199 -20.92 7.49 19.18
N SER A 200 -22.07 7.89 18.64
CA SER A 200 -23.05 6.96 18.09
C SER A 200 -22.55 6.29 16.82
N THR A 201 -23.08 5.13 16.47
CA THR A 201 -22.74 4.40 15.24
C THR A 201 -22.94 5.25 13.99
N ALA A 202 -24.06 5.98 13.89
CA ALA A 202 -24.33 6.88 12.77
C ALA A 202 -23.25 7.98 12.66
N ARG A 203 -22.87 8.60 13.78
CA ARG A 203 -21.80 9.61 13.78
C ARG A 203 -20.44 9.00 13.45
N LEU A 204 -20.14 7.78 13.91
CA LEU A 204 -18.91 7.08 13.53
C LEU A 204 -18.87 6.80 12.03
N ASN A 205 -20.00 6.45 11.41
CA ASN A 205 -20.08 6.22 9.97
C ASN A 205 -19.76 7.49 9.17
N GLU A 206 -20.27 8.65 9.60
CA GLU A 206 -19.94 9.95 9.01
C GLU A 206 -18.47 10.34 9.25
N LEU A 207 -17.94 10.12 10.45
CA LEU A 207 -16.54 10.41 10.76
C LEU A 207 -15.58 9.53 9.93
N ALA A 208 -15.96 8.29 9.68
CA ALA A 208 -15.17 7.33 8.93
C ALA A 208 -15.26 7.49 7.41
N SER A 209 -16.10 8.40 6.89
CA SER A 209 -16.36 8.52 5.44
C SER A 209 -15.18 9.03 4.61
N ALA A 210 -14.05 9.39 5.24
CA ALA A 210 -12.85 9.84 4.56
C ALA A 210 -11.61 9.17 5.16
N TYR A 211 -10.56 9.08 4.33
CA TYR A 211 -9.26 8.62 4.74
C TYR A 211 -8.71 9.42 5.92
N MET A 212 -7.96 8.73 6.78
CA MET A 212 -7.11 9.38 7.77
C MET A 212 -5.62 9.11 7.49
N PHE A 213 -4.81 10.12 7.79
CA PHE A 213 -3.39 10.13 7.44
C PHE A 213 -2.50 10.35 8.65
N LEU A 214 -1.37 9.65 8.69
CA LEU A 214 -0.21 9.99 9.50
C LEU A 214 0.96 10.30 8.57
N GLN A 215 1.49 11.53 8.61
CA GLN A 215 2.52 11.98 7.69
C GLN A 215 3.76 12.46 8.45
N LEU A 216 4.89 11.80 8.23
CA LEU A 216 6.12 12.03 8.99
C LEU A 216 6.78 13.38 8.61
N ASP A 217 6.75 13.75 7.33
CA ASP A 217 7.48 14.92 6.81
C ASP A 217 6.59 16.14 6.55
N GLY A 218 5.46 16.23 7.24
CA GLY A 218 4.47 17.30 7.07
C GLY A 218 3.28 16.89 6.19
N GLU A 219 2.29 17.78 6.10
CA GLU A 219 1.07 17.52 5.35
C GLU A 219 1.33 17.59 3.84
N ARG A 220 0.96 16.52 3.11
CA ARG A 220 1.01 16.48 1.65
C ARG A 220 -0.22 15.78 1.08
N LYS A 221 -0.70 16.25 -0.08
CA LYS A 221 -1.88 15.69 -0.75
C LYS A 221 -1.55 14.57 -1.74
N GLU A 222 -0.32 14.50 -2.22
CA GLU A 222 0.12 13.56 -3.25
C GLU A 222 0.48 12.19 -2.64
N VAL A 223 -0.51 11.55 -2.01
CA VAL A 223 -0.40 10.27 -1.29
C VAL A 223 -1.49 9.31 -1.74
N LEU A 224 -1.27 8.01 -1.54
CA LEU A 224 -2.33 7.01 -1.60
C LEU A 224 -3.50 7.42 -0.69
N GLY A 225 -4.73 7.21 -1.16
CA GLY A 225 -5.97 7.70 -0.53
C GLY A 225 -6.46 9.04 -1.07
N ASN A 226 -5.55 9.89 -1.59
CA ASN A 226 -5.90 11.17 -2.22
C ASN A 226 -5.67 11.18 -3.73
N VAL A 227 -4.61 10.50 -4.19
CA VAL A 227 -4.29 10.41 -5.62
C VAL A 227 -5.28 9.45 -6.28
N SER A 228 -6.02 9.93 -7.28
CA SER A 228 -6.94 9.09 -8.07
C SER A 228 -6.15 8.18 -9.02
N ILE A 229 -5.80 6.99 -8.53
CA ILE A 229 -5.17 5.93 -9.33
C ILE A 229 -6.09 5.52 -10.49
N GLY A 230 -7.41 5.52 -10.26
CA GLY A 230 -8.42 5.22 -11.28
C GLY A 230 -8.33 6.14 -12.49
N ASN A 231 -8.12 7.45 -12.29
CA ASN A 231 -7.98 8.41 -13.38
C ASN A 231 -6.78 8.08 -14.28
N ILE A 232 -5.67 7.61 -13.71
CA ILE A 232 -4.50 7.16 -14.49
C ILE A 232 -4.88 5.97 -15.40
N GLY A 233 -5.62 5.00 -14.86
CA GLY A 233 -6.13 3.85 -15.62
C GLY A 233 -7.12 4.24 -16.73
N LEU A 234 -7.92 5.29 -16.51
CA LEU A 234 -8.81 5.85 -17.53
C LEU A 234 -8.03 6.46 -18.70
N GLN A 235 -6.94 7.19 -18.44
CA GLN A 235 -6.10 7.75 -19.51
C GLN A 235 -5.48 6.66 -20.39
N VAL A 236 -5.04 5.56 -19.77
CA VAL A 236 -4.55 4.38 -20.51
C VAL A 236 -5.65 3.74 -21.36
N THR A 237 -6.85 3.63 -20.79
CA THR A 237 -8.00 3.03 -21.48
C THR A 237 -8.47 3.89 -22.65
N ARG A 238 -8.46 5.23 -22.50
CA ARG A 238 -8.75 6.19 -23.57
C ARG A 238 -7.75 6.06 -24.72
N LEU A 239 -6.44 6.04 -24.44
CA LEU A 239 -5.41 5.81 -25.47
C LEU A 239 -5.70 4.55 -26.28
N LEU A 240 -6.00 3.44 -25.61
CA LEU A 240 -6.25 2.16 -26.28
C LEU A 240 -7.56 2.18 -27.08
N ALA A 241 -8.62 2.78 -26.53
CA ALA A 241 -9.90 2.90 -27.21
C ALA A 241 -9.82 3.78 -28.46
N ASP A 242 -9.19 4.95 -28.36
CA ASP A 242 -9.09 5.92 -29.45
C ASP A 242 -8.25 5.40 -30.62
N ARG A 243 -7.19 4.65 -30.32
CA ARG A 243 -6.24 4.16 -31.34
C ARG A 243 -6.62 2.81 -31.94
N PHE A 244 -7.27 1.93 -31.16
CA PHE A 244 -7.45 0.53 -31.54
C PHE A 244 -8.89 0.02 -31.40
N GLY A 245 -9.80 0.81 -30.80
CA GLY A 245 -11.21 0.43 -30.63
C GLY A 245 -11.36 -0.92 -29.91
N ALA A 246 -11.94 -1.91 -30.60
CA ALA A 246 -12.16 -3.26 -30.09
C ALA A 246 -10.89 -4.14 -30.13
N GLU A 247 -9.86 -3.78 -30.89
CA GLU A 247 -8.63 -4.58 -31.09
C GLU A 247 -7.57 -4.32 -30.01
N ARG A 248 -7.99 -4.33 -28.74
CA ARG A 248 -7.14 -3.93 -27.61
C ARG A 248 -5.86 -4.75 -27.49
N GLU A 249 -5.92 -6.05 -27.74
CA GLU A 249 -4.74 -6.93 -27.63
C GLU A 249 -3.69 -6.63 -28.70
N ALA A 250 -4.10 -6.38 -29.95
CA ALA A 250 -3.19 -5.91 -30.99
C ALA A 250 -2.63 -4.51 -30.65
N GLY A 251 -3.46 -3.67 -30.02
CA GLY A 251 -3.04 -2.36 -29.50
C GLY A 251 -1.93 -2.44 -28.45
N LEU A 252 -1.94 -3.47 -27.60
CA LEU A 252 -0.86 -3.71 -26.64
C LEU A 252 0.46 -4.07 -27.34
N ASP A 253 0.43 -4.91 -28.37
CA ASP A 253 1.63 -5.26 -29.16
C ASP A 253 2.28 -3.99 -29.76
N VAL A 254 1.46 -3.13 -30.38
CA VAL A 254 1.93 -1.85 -30.93
C VAL A 254 2.50 -0.94 -29.83
N CYS A 255 1.81 -0.84 -28.69
CA CYS A 255 2.29 -0.01 -27.59
C CYS A 255 3.63 -0.50 -27.03
N GLU A 256 3.86 -1.82 -26.97
CA GLU A 256 5.13 -2.39 -26.49
C GLU A 256 6.33 -1.96 -27.34
N ASP A 257 6.18 -2.02 -28.67
CA ASP A 257 7.22 -1.65 -29.62
C ASP A 257 7.47 -0.14 -29.61
N GLU A 258 6.41 0.67 -29.58
CA GLU A 258 6.51 2.13 -29.47
C GLU A 258 7.18 2.56 -28.16
N ALA A 259 6.81 1.94 -27.04
CA ALA A 259 7.43 2.21 -25.74
C ALA A 259 8.91 1.80 -25.75
N ALA A 260 9.26 0.67 -26.40
CA ALA A 260 10.66 0.25 -26.53
C ALA A 260 11.49 1.28 -27.32
N HIS A 261 10.97 1.77 -28.44
CA HIS A 261 11.60 2.81 -29.23
C HIS A 261 11.73 4.13 -28.43
N LEU A 262 10.62 4.59 -27.83
CA LEU A 262 10.57 5.82 -27.04
C LEU A 262 11.57 5.82 -25.89
N LEU A 263 11.71 4.68 -25.20
CA LEU A 263 12.56 4.55 -24.01
C LEU A 263 13.99 4.10 -24.33
N GLY A 264 14.31 3.82 -25.60
CA GLY A 264 15.62 3.38 -26.05
C GLY A 264 15.97 1.95 -25.66
N VAL A 265 14.97 1.08 -25.51
CA VAL A 265 15.16 -0.36 -25.26
C VAL A 265 15.33 -1.09 -26.59
N ARG A 266 16.53 -1.61 -26.83
CA ARG A 266 16.88 -2.29 -28.09
C ARG A 266 16.19 -3.64 -28.28
N SER A 267 15.90 -4.34 -27.19
CA SER A 267 15.31 -5.68 -27.22
C SER A 267 14.72 -6.06 -25.87
N THR A 268 13.54 -6.68 -25.88
CA THR A 268 12.85 -7.25 -24.71
C THR A 268 13.10 -8.76 -24.58
N LYS A 269 13.87 -9.38 -25.49
CA LYS A 269 14.14 -10.83 -25.49
C LYS A 269 14.85 -11.31 -24.22
N SER A 270 15.72 -10.47 -23.66
CA SER A 270 16.46 -10.77 -22.43
C SER A 270 15.64 -10.59 -21.16
N PHE A 271 14.41 -10.07 -21.25
CA PHE A 271 13.55 -9.89 -20.09
C PHE A 271 13.11 -11.27 -19.56
N THR A 272 12.91 -11.37 -18.26
CA THR A 272 12.22 -12.51 -17.65
C THR A 272 10.74 -12.52 -18.06
N PRO A 273 10.02 -13.65 -17.89
CA PRO A 273 8.57 -13.67 -18.15
C PRO A 273 7.80 -12.60 -17.38
N GLY A 274 8.11 -12.39 -16.09
CA GLY A 274 7.49 -11.34 -15.28
C GLY A 274 7.79 -9.93 -15.80
N GLU A 275 9.04 -9.65 -16.17
CA GLU A 275 9.43 -8.36 -16.77
C GLU A 275 8.71 -8.10 -18.10
N ARG A 276 8.46 -9.14 -18.94
CA ARG A 276 7.66 -8.99 -20.17
C ARG A 276 6.21 -8.65 -19.87
N ILE A 277 5.58 -9.33 -18.91
CA ILE A 277 4.21 -9.01 -18.49
C ILE A 277 4.11 -7.56 -18.01
N ALA A 278 5.06 -7.14 -17.17
CA ALA A 278 5.09 -5.77 -16.68
C ALA A 278 5.34 -4.76 -17.80
N TRP A 279 6.26 -5.06 -18.72
CA TRP A 279 6.53 -4.22 -19.89
C TRP A 279 5.27 -4.03 -20.74
N ARG A 280 4.57 -5.12 -21.09
CA ARG A 280 3.30 -5.08 -21.82
C ARG A 280 2.25 -4.21 -21.14
N ARG A 281 2.00 -4.46 -19.85
CA ARG A 281 0.97 -3.74 -19.07
C ARG A 281 1.29 -2.24 -18.91
N TRP A 282 2.57 -1.90 -18.77
CA TRP A 282 3.00 -0.50 -18.59
C TRP A 282 3.25 0.26 -19.89
N SER A 283 3.34 -0.40 -21.04
CA SER A 283 3.70 0.27 -22.29
C SER A 283 2.69 1.35 -22.70
N PRO A 284 1.37 1.11 -22.69
CA PRO A 284 0.38 2.17 -22.93
C PRO A 284 0.50 3.33 -21.93
N LEU A 285 0.77 3.03 -20.65
CA LEU A 285 0.98 4.05 -19.62
C LEU A 285 2.18 4.93 -19.95
N ALA A 286 3.31 4.32 -20.36
CA ALA A 286 4.51 5.06 -20.73
C ALA A 286 4.27 6.03 -21.89
N LEU A 287 3.39 5.68 -22.83
CA LEU A 287 3.04 6.49 -23.99
C LEU A 287 2.13 7.69 -23.64
N VAL A 288 1.27 7.57 -22.63
CA VAL A 288 0.41 8.69 -22.18
C VAL A 288 1.10 9.64 -21.19
N LEU A 289 2.30 9.31 -20.69
CA LEU A 289 3.00 10.17 -19.73
C LEU A 289 3.28 11.57 -20.33
N PRO A 290 2.79 12.66 -19.71
CA PRO A 290 2.95 14.01 -20.24
C PRO A 290 4.41 14.38 -20.52
N GLY A 291 4.69 14.73 -21.78
CA GLY A 291 6.00 15.22 -22.22
C GLY A 291 7.14 14.20 -22.21
N VAL A 292 6.85 12.90 -22.07
CA VAL A 292 7.86 11.82 -22.03
C VAL A 292 8.83 11.84 -23.22
N ALA A 293 8.36 12.23 -24.41
CA ALA A 293 9.19 12.36 -25.61
C ALA A 293 10.37 13.32 -25.41
N ARG A 294 10.19 14.38 -24.61
CA ARG A 294 11.20 15.43 -24.32
C ARG A 294 12.08 15.10 -23.11
N TRP A 295 11.85 13.98 -22.42
CA TRP A 295 12.69 13.59 -21.29
C TRP A 295 14.10 13.23 -21.77
N THR A 296 15.09 13.45 -20.90
CA THR A 296 16.48 13.08 -21.19
C THR A 296 16.61 11.57 -21.32
N GLN A 297 17.65 11.10 -22.03
CA GLN A 297 17.88 9.67 -22.19
C GLN A 297 18.04 8.95 -20.84
N ARG A 298 18.67 9.61 -19.85
CA ARG A 298 18.80 9.09 -18.49
C ARG A 298 17.44 8.87 -17.83
N GLN A 299 16.51 9.82 -17.97
CA GLN A 299 15.15 9.72 -17.41
C GLN A 299 14.33 8.61 -18.09
N LYS A 300 14.44 8.47 -19.42
CA LYS A 300 13.79 7.41 -20.20
C LYS A 300 14.32 6.03 -19.84
N THR A 301 15.65 5.90 -19.72
CA THR A 301 16.29 4.65 -19.27
C THR A 301 15.90 4.31 -17.82
N ALA A 302 15.76 5.31 -16.95
CA ALA A 302 15.26 5.10 -15.59
C ALA A 302 13.80 4.61 -15.58
N LEU A 303 12.93 5.18 -16.42
CA LEU A 303 11.54 4.71 -16.58
C LEU A 303 11.48 3.26 -17.05
N ALA A 304 12.29 2.87 -18.05
CA ALA A 304 12.37 1.47 -18.48
C ALA A 304 12.79 0.52 -17.34
N LYS A 305 13.68 0.96 -16.45
CA LYS A 305 14.06 0.19 -15.23
C LYS A 305 12.89 0.08 -14.24
N VAL A 306 12.12 1.15 -14.05
CA VAL A 306 10.91 1.13 -13.21
C VAL A 306 9.92 0.09 -13.75
N MET A 307 9.57 0.17 -15.05
CA MET A 307 8.63 -0.75 -15.70
C MET A 307 9.06 -2.21 -15.53
N ARG A 308 10.34 -2.52 -15.78
CA ARG A 308 10.88 -3.88 -15.59
C ARG A 308 10.81 -4.34 -14.14
N ALA A 309 11.17 -3.47 -13.19
CA ALA A 309 11.18 -3.82 -11.77
C ALA A 309 9.79 -4.26 -11.27
N LYS A 310 8.70 -3.78 -11.88
CA LYS A 310 7.33 -4.21 -11.55
C LYS A 310 7.13 -5.72 -11.79
N GLY A 311 7.83 -6.28 -12.77
CA GLY A 311 7.84 -7.71 -13.08
C GLY A 311 9.03 -8.48 -12.50
N GLY A 312 9.89 -7.80 -11.72
CA GLY A 312 11.12 -8.37 -11.16
C GLY A 312 10.87 -9.30 -9.96
N PRO A 313 11.94 -9.87 -9.37
CA PRO A 313 11.81 -10.83 -8.26
C PRO A 313 11.05 -10.30 -7.04
N ALA A 314 11.26 -9.04 -6.67
CA ALA A 314 10.56 -8.40 -5.56
C ALA A 314 10.00 -7.03 -5.97
N GLU A 315 8.69 -6.87 -5.82
CA GLU A 315 7.98 -5.64 -6.21
C GLU A 315 8.37 -4.41 -5.36
N SER A 316 8.97 -4.61 -4.18
CA SER A 316 9.57 -3.51 -3.40
C SER A 316 10.64 -2.73 -4.18
N LYS A 317 11.33 -3.35 -5.14
CA LYS A 317 12.31 -2.64 -5.98
C LYS A 317 11.63 -1.69 -6.97
N PHE A 318 10.42 -2.02 -7.41
CA PHE A 318 9.62 -1.11 -8.23
C PHE A 318 9.28 0.16 -7.45
N VAL A 319 8.84 0.03 -6.19
CA VAL A 319 8.52 1.17 -5.33
C VAL A 319 9.74 2.09 -5.17
N GLU A 320 10.89 1.52 -4.81
CA GLU A 320 12.14 2.26 -4.65
C GLU A 320 12.52 3.04 -5.93
N LEU A 321 12.44 2.41 -7.11
CA LEU A 321 12.80 3.04 -8.36
C LEU A 321 11.77 4.07 -8.83
N PHE A 322 10.47 3.83 -8.56
CA PHE A 322 9.40 4.75 -8.88
C PHE A 322 9.53 6.04 -8.07
N ASP A 323 9.70 5.92 -6.76
CA ASP A 323 9.80 7.07 -5.85
C ASP A 323 11.10 7.87 -6.11
N ALA A 324 12.17 7.20 -6.54
CA ALA A 324 13.41 7.85 -6.99
C ALA A 324 13.32 8.55 -8.37
N HIS A 325 12.15 8.57 -9.04
CA HIS A 325 11.96 9.17 -10.37
C HIS A 325 11.00 10.37 -10.36
N PRO A 326 11.52 11.61 -10.14
CA PRO A 326 10.67 12.80 -9.96
C PRO A 326 9.82 13.16 -11.18
N LYS A 327 10.32 12.91 -12.39
CA LYS A 327 9.58 13.22 -13.63
C LYS A 327 8.43 12.24 -13.84
N LEU A 328 8.64 10.97 -13.54
CA LEU A 328 7.56 9.97 -13.54
C LEU A 328 6.52 10.32 -12.49
N ARG A 329 6.94 10.61 -11.25
CA ARG A 329 6.04 11.05 -10.18
C ARG A 329 5.16 12.22 -10.61
N ALA A 330 5.76 13.29 -11.13
CA ALA A 330 5.03 14.46 -11.59
C ALA A 330 4.06 14.16 -12.74
N ALA A 331 4.49 13.37 -13.73
CA ALA A 331 3.65 12.97 -14.85
C ALA A 331 2.45 12.12 -14.41
N MET A 332 2.65 11.18 -13.47
CA MET A 332 1.58 10.36 -12.91
C MET A 332 0.55 11.18 -12.12
N LEU A 333 1.02 12.16 -11.35
CA LEU A 333 0.13 13.08 -10.62
C LEU A 333 -0.68 13.97 -11.57
N GLN A 334 -0.10 14.40 -12.70
CA GLN A 334 -0.85 15.12 -13.73
C GLN A 334 -1.96 14.24 -14.33
N LEU A 335 -1.66 12.99 -14.68
CA LEU A 335 -2.67 12.06 -15.19
C LEU A 335 -3.77 11.76 -14.17
N ALA A 336 -3.43 11.67 -12.88
CA ALA A 336 -4.39 11.45 -11.80
C ALA A 336 -5.32 12.66 -11.59
N ALA A 337 -4.82 13.87 -11.82
CA ALA A 337 -5.57 15.12 -11.66
C ALA A 337 -6.50 15.43 -12.84
N SER A 338 -6.30 14.80 -14.00
CA SER A 338 -7.20 14.94 -15.14
C SER A 338 -8.57 14.35 -14.80
N GLU A 339 -9.58 15.21 -14.73
CA GLU A 339 -10.97 14.77 -14.55
C GLU A 339 -11.39 13.89 -15.74
N PRO A 340 -12.21 12.85 -15.51
CA PRO A 340 -12.90 12.21 -16.59
C PRO A 340 -13.93 13.18 -17.15
N GLU A 341 -13.62 13.82 -18.29
CA GLU A 341 -14.64 14.39 -19.18
C GLU A 341 -15.75 13.38 -19.49
#